data_AF-A0A552KXN6-F1
#
_entry.id   AF-A0A552KXN6-F1
#
_cell.length_a   1.000
_cell.length_b   1.000
_cell.length_c   1.000
_cell.angle_alpha   90.00
_cell.angle_beta   90.00
_cell.angle_gamma   90.00
#
_symmetry.space_group_name_H-M   'P 1'
#
loop_
_entity.id
_entity.type
_entity.pdbx_description
1 polymer ?
#
loop_
_entity_poly.entity_id
_entity_poly.type
_entity_poly.pdbx_seq_one_letter_code
_entity_poly.pdbx_strand_id
1 'polypeptide(L)'
;MKLLKMLIGTWLILPIFSVHAQVPSLPPIKQNSPNLGDLPNNPTQQKNWLCNQGDQRIAVAAKEVQGWKELIEKQGWQCGEGNADIPAQTLSFSCEPEQTLGLLTVYWLNGSNGQQQLSQWREQLAAQQGMVCTINNVRLFDTQENIPNPLQP
;
A
#
# COMPACT_ATOMS: atom_id res chain seq x y z
N MET A 1 -77.40 2.08 -39.78
CA MET A 1 -76.43 1.25 -39.03
C MET A 1 -75.58 2.20 -38.18
N LYS A 2 -75.81 2.26 -36.86
CA LYS A 2 -74.95 1.68 -35.79
C LYS A 2 -73.47 2.06 -35.95
N LEU A 3 -72.73 2.55 -34.97
CA LEU A 3 -72.93 2.98 -33.57
C LEU A 3 -71.58 3.62 -33.16
N LEU A 4 -71.66 4.71 -32.38
CA LEU A 4 -70.72 5.14 -31.33
C LEU A 4 -69.20 4.96 -31.55
N LYS A 5 -68.52 6.09 -31.77
CA LYS A 5 -67.08 6.24 -31.50
C LYS A 5 -66.88 6.70 -30.05
N MET A 6 -65.80 6.17 -29.47
CA MET A 6 -64.87 6.81 -28.53
C MET A 6 -65.13 6.77 -27.02
N LEU A 7 -64.02 6.39 -26.36
CA LEU A 7 -63.55 6.68 -25.00
C LEU A 7 -63.92 5.68 -23.91
N ILE A 8 -63.03 4.71 -23.70
CA ILE A 8 -62.74 4.17 -22.36
C ILE A 8 -61.22 4.19 -22.22
N GLY A 9 -60.73 5.15 -21.43
CA GLY A 9 -59.32 5.30 -21.08
C GLY A 9 -58.85 4.12 -20.24
N THR A 10 -57.80 3.45 -20.71
CA THR A 10 -57.16 2.38 -19.96
C THR A 10 -56.04 2.99 -19.13
N TRP A 11 -56.27 3.10 -17.83
CA TRP A 11 -55.25 3.45 -16.85
C TRP A 11 -54.22 2.32 -16.77
N LEU A 12 -53.00 2.57 -17.23
CA LEU A 12 -51.85 1.69 -17.02
C LEU A 12 -51.28 1.96 -15.62
N ILE A 13 -51.67 1.13 -14.65
CA ILE A 13 -51.01 1.10 -13.34
C ILE A 13 -49.77 0.21 -13.49
N LEU A 14 -48.59 0.83 -13.53
CA LEU A 14 -47.32 0.12 -13.48
C LEU A 14 -47.08 -0.42 -12.07
N PRO A 15 -46.88 -1.73 -11.87
CA PRO A 15 -46.40 -2.24 -10.59
C PRO A 15 -44.96 -1.78 -10.39
N ILE A 16 -44.73 -0.98 -9.35
CA ILE A 16 -43.39 -0.61 -8.89
C ILE A 16 -42.79 -1.85 -8.21
N PHE A 17 -42.06 -2.66 -8.98
CA PHE A 17 -41.26 -3.72 -8.41
C PHE A 17 -40.04 -3.11 -7.72
N SER A 18 -40.08 -3.00 -6.39
CA SER A 18 -38.91 -2.68 -5.58
C SER A 18 -37.91 -3.83 -5.68
N VAL A 19 -36.97 -3.72 -6.62
CA VAL A 19 -35.82 -4.63 -6.72
C VAL A 19 -34.91 -4.35 -5.53
N HIS A 20 -35.08 -5.12 -4.45
CA HIS A 20 -34.09 -5.16 -3.39
C HIS A 20 -32.87 -5.88 -3.95
N ALA A 21 -31.88 -5.11 -4.41
CA ALA A 21 -30.57 -5.62 -4.78
C ALA A 21 -29.95 -6.24 -3.53
N GLN A 22 -30.06 -7.57 -3.43
CA GLN A 22 -29.38 -8.35 -2.41
C GLN A 22 -27.90 -8.29 -2.76
N VAL A 23 -27.12 -7.49 -2.04
CA VAL A 23 -25.66 -7.46 -2.20
C VAL A 23 -25.16 -8.86 -1.83
N PRO A 24 -24.56 -9.62 -2.77
CA PRO A 24 -24.04 -10.94 -2.45
C PRO A 24 -23.02 -10.78 -1.32
N SER A 25 -23.20 -11.53 -0.23
CA SER A 25 -22.17 -11.61 0.80
C SER A 25 -20.94 -12.24 0.16
N LEU A 26 -19.91 -11.41 -0.07
CA LEU A 26 -18.61 -11.88 -0.51
C LEU A 26 -18.10 -12.90 0.51
N PRO A 27 -17.59 -14.07 0.07
CA PRO A 27 -17.01 -15.04 0.99
C PRO A 27 -15.88 -14.36 1.78
N PRO A 28 -15.69 -14.70 3.07
CA PRO A 28 -14.61 -14.14 3.86
C PRO A 28 -13.29 -14.41 3.13
N ILE A 29 -12.58 -13.32 2.79
CA ILE A 29 -11.26 -13.40 2.18
C ILE A 29 -10.37 -14.13 3.18
N LYS A 30 -9.98 -15.38 2.87
CA LYS A 30 -8.90 -16.03 3.58
C LYS A 30 -7.65 -15.19 3.35
N GLN A 31 -7.16 -14.52 4.39
CA GLN A 31 -5.82 -13.94 4.41
C GLN A 31 -4.78 -15.07 4.41
N ASN A 32 -4.61 -15.75 3.28
CA ASN A 32 -3.31 -16.32 2.97
C ASN A 32 -2.48 -15.16 2.45
N SER A 33 -1.83 -14.44 3.36
CA SER A 33 -0.75 -13.53 2.95
C SER A 33 0.29 -14.40 2.24
N PRO A 34 0.56 -14.20 0.94
CA PRO A 34 1.55 -15.00 0.25
C PRO A 34 2.87 -14.85 1.01
N ASN A 35 3.47 -15.96 1.42
CA ASN A 35 4.86 -15.93 1.84
C ASN A 35 5.66 -15.45 0.63
N LEU A 36 6.40 -14.36 0.83
CA LEU A 36 7.27 -13.76 -0.18
C LEU A 36 8.26 -14.76 -0.81
N GLY A 37 8.49 -15.91 -0.16
CA GLY A 37 9.34 -17.00 -0.64
C GLY A 37 8.71 -17.95 -1.68
N ASP A 38 7.40 -17.91 -1.92
CA ASP A 38 6.71 -18.89 -2.79
C ASP A 38 6.41 -18.35 -4.21
N LEU A 39 6.94 -17.19 -4.59
CA LEU A 39 6.75 -16.62 -5.92
C LEU A 39 7.79 -17.16 -6.93
N PRO A 40 7.38 -17.53 -8.16
CA PRO A 40 8.26 -18.20 -9.12
C PRO A 40 9.32 -17.25 -9.68
N ASN A 41 10.57 -17.38 -9.25
CA ASN A 41 11.72 -16.52 -9.58
C ASN A 41 11.80 -16.12 -11.08
N ASN A 42 11.21 -14.97 -11.41
CA ASN A 42 11.24 -14.36 -12.74
C ASN A 42 12.07 -13.07 -12.62
N PRO A 43 12.96 -12.74 -13.58
CA PRO A 43 13.71 -11.47 -13.57
C PRO A 43 12.83 -10.20 -13.52
N THR A 44 11.52 -10.32 -13.78
CA THR A 44 10.56 -9.21 -13.61
C THR A 44 9.99 -9.09 -12.19
N GLN A 45 10.27 -10.02 -11.28
CA GLN A 45 9.72 -10.06 -9.93
C GLN A 45 10.54 -9.23 -8.93
N GLN A 46 9.82 -8.66 -7.98
CA GLN A 46 10.38 -8.03 -6.80
C GLN A 46 11.19 -9.08 -6.01
N LYS A 47 12.43 -8.73 -5.67
CA LYS A 47 13.29 -9.52 -4.81
C LYS A 47 13.25 -8.98 -3.39
N ASN A 48 13.54 -9.87 -2.44
CA ASN A 48 13.71 -9.51 -1.05
C ASN A 48 15.19 -9.56 -0.68
N TRP A 49 15.60 -8.56 0.09
CA TRP A 49 16.89 -8.50 0.71
C TRP A 49 16.75 -8.34 2.20
N LEU A 50 17.73 -8.89 2.89
CA LEU A 50 17.92 -8.69 4.30
C LEU A 50 19.22 -7.91 4.49
N CYS A 51 19.12 -6.78 5.18
CA CYS A 51 20.28 -5.98 5.51
C CYS A 51 20.50 -5.90 7.01
N ASN A 52 21.78 -5.95 7.42
CA ASN A 52 22.18 -5.87 8.82
C ASN A 52 23.24 -4.81 9.03
N GLN A 53 23.20 -4.15 10.18
CA GLN A 53 24.25 -3.28 10.70
C GLN A 53 24.32 -3.46 12.23
N GLY A 54 25.30 -4.22 12.71
CA GLY A 54 25.37 -4.56 14.14
C GLY A 54 24.13 -5.33 14.59
N ASP A 55 23.40 -4.80 15.57
CA ASP A 55 22.14 -5.34 16.08
C ASP A 55 20.90 -4.91 15.26
N GLN A 56 21.07 -3.97 14.33
CA GLN A 56 20.01 -3.43 13.50
C GLN A 56 19.75 -4.29 12.28
N ARG A 57 18.48 -4.43 11.92
CA ARG A 57 18.05 -5.30 10.82
C ARG A 57 16.88 -4.68 10.06
N ILE A 58 16.95 -4.75 8.74
CA ILE A 58 15.87 -4.34 7.84
C ILE A 58 15.59 -5.42 6.81
N ALA A 59 14.35 -5.43 6.32
CA ALA A 59 14.00 -6.12 5.08
C ALA A 59 13.75 -5.09 3.99
N VAL A 60 14.18 -5.39 2.78
CA VAL A 60 13.94 -4.56 1.59
C VAL A 60 13.25 -5.42 0.55
N ALA A 61 12.15 -4.94 0.00
CA ALA A 61 11.50 -5.54 -1.15
C ALA A 61 11.62 -4.55 -2.32
N ALA A 62 12.35 -4.90 -3.37
CA ALA A 62 12.41 -4.06 -4.57
C ALA A 62 12.68 -4.88 -5.82
N LYS A 63 12.33 -4.30 -6.96
CA LYS A 63 12.55 -4.90 -8.27
C LYS A 63 13.97 -4.63 -8.77
N GLU A 64 14.42 -3.38 -8.61
CA GLU A 64 15.75 -2.94 -9.02
C GLU A 64 16.68 -2.81 -7.81
N VAL A 65 17.96 -3.14 -7.97
CA VAL A 65 18.99 -3.02 -6.92
C VAL A 65 19.65 -1.65 -6.93
N GLN A 66 19.75 -1.04 -8.12
CA GLN A 66 20.50 0.18 -8.33
C GLN A 66 19.85 1.35 -7.58
N GLY A 67 20.69 2.21 -7.00
CA GLY A 67 20.25 3.40 -6.26
C GLY A 67 20.05 3.15 -4.77
N TRP A 68 19.11 2.30 -4.37
CA TRP A 68 18.81 2.11 -2.93
C TRP A 68 19.89 1.31 -2.21
N LYS A 69 20.42 0.25 -2.86
CA LYS A 69 21.37 -0.65 -2.19
C LYS A 69 22.66 0.08 -1.86
N GLU A 70 23.17 0.85 -2.84
CA GLU A 70 24.36 1.68 -2.65
C GLU A 70 24.15 2.73 -1.55
N LEU A 71 22.98 3.38 -1.50
CA LEU A 71 22.65 4.35 -0.47
C LEU A 71 22.74 3.77 0.95
N ILE A 72 22.19 2.57 1.14
CA ILE A 72 22.13 1.87 2.42
C ILE A 72 23.52 1.30 2.78
N GLU A 73 24.19 0.60 1.84
CA GLU A 73 25.48 -0.04 2.10
C GLU A 73 26.62 0.96 2.35
N LYS A 74 26.59 2.15 1.73
CA LYS A 74 27.53 3.25 2.03
C LYS A 74 27.49 3.70 3.50
N GLN A 75 26.40 3.44 4.20
CA GLN A 75 26.22 3.78 5.61
C GLN A 75 26.62 2.63 6.53
N GLY A 76 27.26 1.57 6.01
CA GLY A 76 27.80 0.45 6.78
C GLY A 76 26.85 -0.74 6.93
N TRP A 77 25.75 -0.77 6.18
CA TRP A 77 24.85 -1.91 6.11
C TRP A 77 25.37 -2.98 5.14
N GLN A 78 25.04 -4.24 5.40
CA GLN A 78 25.36 -5.36 4.52
C GLN A 78 24.08 -6.02 4.03
N CYS A 79 23.81 -5.97 2.73
CA CYS A 79 22.56 -6.47 2.14
C CYS A 79 22.79 -7.73 1.28
N GLY A 80 22.13 -8.83 1.66
CA GLY A 80 22.08 -10.08 0.88
C GLY A 80 20.65 -10.42 0.45
N GLU A 81 20.48 -11.17 -0.63
CA GLU A 81 19.17 -11.74 -0.97
C GLU A 81 18.69 -12.63 0.18
N GLY A 82 17.45 -12.46 0.61
CA GLY A 82 16.92 -13.15 1.78
C GLY A 82 15.52 -12.70 2.15
N ASN A 83 14.79 -13.60 2.80
CA ASN A 83 13.44 -13.34 3.29
C ASN A 83 13.45 -13.14 4.81
N ALA A 84 12.44 -12.43 5.30
CA ALA A 84 12.17 -12.29 6.73
C ALA A 84 10.66 -12.19 6.95
N ASP A 85 10.20 -12.66 8.10
CA ASP A 85 8.83 -12.41 8.53
C ASP A 85 8.68 -10.93 8.89
N ILE A 86 7.71 -10.27 8.26
CA ILE A 86 7.45 -8.84 8.47
C ILE A 86 6.13 -8.72 9.26
N PRO A 87 6.18 -8.31 10.54
CA PRO A 87 4.97 -8.05 11.32
C PRO A 87 4.06 -7.01 10.66
N ALA A 88 2.74 -7.14 10.82
CA ALA A 88 1.76 -6.27 10.18
C ALA A 88 1.88 -4.76 10.53
N GLN A 89 2.52 -4.43 11.67
CA GLN A 89 2.71 -3.04 12.13
C GLN A 89 4.17 -2.60 12.07
N THR A 90 4.93 -3.12 11.11
CA THR A 90 6.33 -2.77 10.95
C THR A 90 6.48 -1.39 10.33
N LEU A 91 7.27 -0.54 10.98
CA LEU A 91 7.62 0.77 10.44
C LEU A 91 8.33 0.61 9.10
N SER A 92 7.81 1.29 8.08
CA SER A 92 8.37 1.20 6.74
C SER A 92 8.20 2.50 5.95
N PHE A 93 8.94 2.62 4.86
CA PHE A 93 8.62 3.54 3.78
C PHE A 93 8.60 2.79 2.47
N SER A 94 7.88 3.34 1.50
CA SER A 94 7.90 2.90 0.11
C SER A 94 8.29 4.06 -0.80
N CYS A 95 8.99 3.76 -1.88
CA CYS A 95 9.35 4.72 -2.92
C CYS A 95 9.05 4.10 -4.29
N GLU A 96 8.47 4.88 -5.18
CA GLU A 96 8.24 4.52 -6.58
C GLU A 96 9.07 5.43 -7.50
N PRO A 97 9.90 4.87 -8.40
CA PRO A 97 10.61 5.64 -9.40
C PRO A 97 9.65 6.21 -10.44
N GLU A 98 9.82 7.47 -10.83
CA GLU A 98 8.96 8.11 -11.83
C GLU A 98 8.99 7.43 -13.22
N GLN A 99 10.14 6.87 -13.60
CA GLN A 99 10.39 6.38 -14.96
C GLN A 99 10.14 4.88 -15.13
N THR A 100 9.94 4.14 -14.04
CA THR A 100 9.81 2.67 -14.09
C THR A 100 8.83 2.16 -13.06
N LEU A 101 7.95 1.25 -13.47
CA LEU A 101 7.09 0.50 -12.55
C LEU A 101 7.94 -0.46 -11.70
N GLY A 102 8.18 -0.09 -10.46
CA GLY A 102 8.92 -0.88 -9.48
C GLY A 102 8.88 -0.25 -8.10
N LEU A 103 8.15 -0.87 -7.17
CA LEU A 103 8.08 -0.39 -5.79
C LEU A 103 9.32 -0.83 -5.01
N LEU A 104 10.01 0.13 -4.39
CA LEU A 104 10.95 -0.12 -3.30
C LEU A 104 10.20 0.02 -1.99
N THR A 105 10.26 -0.99 -1.12
CA THR A 105 9.78 -0.88 0.25
C THR A 105 10.87 -1.31 1.22
N VAL A 106 11.10 -0.52 2.27
CA VAL A 106 12.09 -0.79 3.32
C VAL A 106 11.36 -0.90 4.65
N TYR A 107 11.57 -2.02 5.34
CA TYR A 107 10.95 -2.36 6.62
C TYR A 107 12.00 -2.39 7.74
N TRP A 108 11.71 -1.71 8.85
CA TRP A 108 12.58 -1.73 10.03
C TRP A 108 12.23 -2.89 10.95
N LEU A 109 13.05 -3.96 10.92
CA LEU A 109 12.76 -5.19 11.67
C LEU A 109 13.28 -5.13 13.12
N ASN A 110 14.45 -4.53 13.33
CA ASN A 110 15.06 -4.43 14.66
C ASN A 110 16.05 -3.26 14.75
N GLY A 111 16.24 -2.77 15.97
CA GLY A 111 17.22 -1.72 16.30
C GLY A 111 16.58 -0.40 16.71
N SER A 112 17.38 0.49 17.32
CA SER A 112 16.97 1.84 17.68
C SER A 112 17.00 2.81 16.49
N ASN A 113 16.31 3.95 16.60
CA ASN A 113 16.35 5.06 15.64
C ASN A 113 15.77 4.76 14.24
N GLY A 114 14.99 3.69 14.09
CA GLY A 114 14.41 3.29 12.80
C GLY A 114 13.61 4.39 12.10
N GLN A 115 12.83 5.20 12.83
CA GLN A 115 12.08 6.32 12.23
C GLN A 115 12.98 7.38 11.63
N GLN A 116 14.05 7.76 12.32
CA GLN A 116 15.00 8.75 11.81
C GLN A 116 15.74 8.20 10.59
N GLN A 117 16.24 6.97 10.68
CA GLN A 117 17.01 6.33 9.60
C GLN A 117 16.15 6.15 8.34
N LEU A 118 14.94 5.62 8.47
CA LEU A 118 14.00 5.45 7.36
C LEU A 118 13.59 6.78 6.74
N SER A 119 13.35 7.83 7.56
CA SER A 119 13.02 9.16 7.04
C SER A 119 14.16 9.76 6.24
N GLN A 120 15.40 9.60 6.72
CA GLN A 120 16.59 10.07 6.02
C GLN A 120 16.77 9.36 4.67
N TRP A 121 16.66 8.02 4.63
CA TRP A 121 16.77 7.28 3.36
C TRP A 121 15.67 7.65 2.38
N ARG A 122 14.43 7.76 2.86
CA ARG A 122 13.28 8.23 2.07
C ARG A 122 13.57 9.58 1.42
N GLU A 123 14.05 10.54 2.19
CA GLU A 123 14.37 11.89 1.69
C GLU A 123 15.52 11.87 0.69
N GLN A 124 16.55 11.06 0.93
CA GLN A 124 17.67 10.89 0.00
C GLN A 124 17.20 10.26 -1.33
N LEU A 125 16.35 9.25 -1.28
CA LEU A 125 15.79 8.61 -2.47
C LEU A 125 14.88 9.56 -3.25
N ALA A 126 14.03 10.33 -2.56
CA ALA A 126 13.18 11.33 -3.20
C ALA A 126 14.00 12.43 -3.86
N ALA A 127 15.00 12.98 -3.16
CA ALA A 127 15.78 14.11 -3.65
C ALA A 127 16.81 13.74 -4.72
N GLN A 128 17.49 12.58 -4.58
CA GLN A 128 18.62 12.22 -5.44
C GLN A 128 18.22 11.34 -6.62
N GLN A 129 17.09 10.63 -6.51
CA GLN A 129 16.68 9.65 -7.52
C GLN A 129 15.30 9.95 -8.11
N GLY A 130 14.71 11.12 -7.79
CA GLY A 130 13.41 11.54 -8.32
C GLY A 130 12.31 10.52 -8.01
N MET A 131 12.35 9.91 -6.82
CA MET A 131 11.35 8.93 -6.42
C MET A 131 10.22 9.59 -5.64
N VAL A 132 8.99 9.13 -5.85
CA VAL A 132 7.86 9.53 -5.02
C VAL A 132 7.76 8.55 -3.86
N CYS A 133 7.96 9.05 -2.64
CA CYS A 133 8.01 8.21 -1.46
C CYS A 133 6.89 8.47 -0.46
N THR A 134 6.37 7.41 0.13
CA THR A 134 5.36 7.42 1.19
C THR A 134 5.90 6.75 2.45
N ILE A 135 5.54 7.27 3.62
CA ILE A 135 5.83 6.60 4.89
C ILE A 135 4.63 5.76 5.29
N ASN A 136 4.88 4.48 5.55
CA ASN A 136 3.88 3.56 6.04
C ASN A 136 4.12 3.42 7.54
N ASN A 137 3.53 4.33 8.30
CA ASN A 137 3.49 4.22 9.75
C ASN A 137 2.04 4.00 10.18
N VAL A 138 1.76 2.82 10.73
CA VAL A 138 0.43 2.49 11.27
C VAL A 138 0.08 3.38 12.49
N ARG A 139 1.06 4.09 13.07
CA ARG A 139 0.88 4.93 14.28
C ARG A 139 0.92 6.45 14.07
N LEU A 140 1.20 6.96 12.86
CA LEU A 140 1.22 8.43 12.66
C LEU A 140 -0.18 9.03 12.49
N PHE A 141 -1.22 8.21 12.31
CA PHE A 141 -2.60 8.68 12.24
C PHE A 141 -3.25 8.93 13.61
N ASP A 142 -2.61 8.52 14.71
CA ASP A 142 -3.12 8.76 16.07
C ASP A 142 -2.72 10.12 16.65
N THR A 143 -1.83 10.87 15.99
CA THR A 143 -1.41 12.23 16.39
C THR A 143 -1.91 13.33 15.44
N GLN A 144 -3.14 13.19 14.92
CA GLN A 144 -3.97 14.37 14.67
C GLN A 144 -4.69 14.74 15.97
N GLU A 145 -3.91 15.13 16.98
CA GLU A 145 -4.44 15.76 18.18
C GLU A 145 -4.90 17.18 17.80
N ASN A 146 -6.22 17.39 17.82
CA ASN A 146 -6.92 18.67 17.89
C ASN A 146 -6.29 19.85 17.12
N ILE A 147 -6.69 20.02 15.85
CA ILE A 147 -6.76 21.37 15.28
C ILE A 147 -8.05 21.99 15.83
N PRO A 148 -8.01 23.05 16.67
CA PRO A 148 -9.22 23.72 17.10
C PRO A 148 -9.91 24.28 15.85
N ASN A 149 -11.18 23.92 15.66
CA ASN A 149 -11.99 24.49 14.60
C ASN A 149 -12.12 26.01 14.84
N PRO A 150 -11.61 26.89 13.95
CA PRO A 150 -11.66 28.33 14.15
C PRO A 150 -13.04 28.94 13.83
N LEU A 151 -14.07 28.11 13.67
CA LEU A 151 -15.44 28.55 13.37
C LEU A 151 -16.42 27.91 14.36
N GLN A 152 -16.40 28.44 15.58
CA GLN A 152 -17.61 28.51 16.41
C GLN A 152 -17.75 29.96 16.90
N PRO A 153 -18.75 30.71 16.41
CA PRO A 153 -19.22 31.92 17.09
C PRO A 153 -19.96 31.59 18.39
#